data_AF-A0A535ZRM5-F1
#
_entry.id   AF-A0A535ZRM5-F1
#
_cell.length_a   1.000
_cell.length_b   1.000
_cell.length_c   1.000
_cell.angle_alpha   90.00
_cell.angle_beta   90.00
_cell.angle_gamma   90.00
#
_symmetry.space_group_name_H-M   'P 1'
#
loop_
_entity.id
_entity.type
_entity.pdbx_description
1 polymer ?
#
loop_
_entity_poly.entity_id
_entity_poly.type
_entity_poly.pdbx_seq_one_letter_code
_entity_poly.pdbx_strand_id
1 'polypeptide(L)'
;MPSLAQARRGVALGAIAGLGIYRPPADVPGARRPSGTDLTGVSYRVQADQGLTTPSLAAGAARAAIRASGVSAADLELIIVGTTTPDVLWPSTACLVQTELKLPMVGSFDLYAAETSLLAALNVAIRYTAAGARAVLLIGAESDNQLVDLPGQGGAVHGRAAAAAILTPTGGESGVLSTMAGGAARPEGNGDAQDRTLLRGLTEGASECLRTACLTMSEIDLVIGEQSAPEIMRAWSKLAGVSSSRLLLEPERYGALLAAAPLTALHDAVKTGRLQNGMTTLLLAAGSGPTWAAACLRWGGGGIAEW
;
A
#
# COMPACT_ATOMS: atom_id res chain seq x y z
N MET A 1 -20.30 -34.52 4.91
CA MET A 1 -19.15 -33.90 4.24
C MET A 1 -19.45 -32.41 4.11
N PRO A 2 -18.54 -31.50 4.49
CA PRO A 2 -18.74 -30.08 4.22
C PRO A 2 -18.89 -29.85 2.71
N SER A 3 -19.69 -28.87 2.29
CA SER A 3 -19.82 -28.54 0.87
C SER A 3 -18.48 -28.03 0.31
N LEU A 4 -18.26 -28.15 -1.01
CA LEU A 4 -17.09 -27.56 -1.69
C LEU A 4 -16.93 -26.05 -1.42
N ALA A 5 -18.03 -25.35 -1.08
CA ALA A 5 -18.03 -23.96 -0.64
C ALA A 5 -17.53 -23.79 0.82
N GLN A 6 -17.82 -24.75 1.71
CA GLN A 6 -17.26 -24.78 3.06
C GLN A 6 -15.78 -25.20 3.06
N ALA A 7 -15.36 -26.06 2.13
CA ALA A 7 -13.96 -26.45 1.94
C ALA A 7 -13.10 -25.34 1.29
N ARG A 8 -13.72 -24.30 0.71
CA ARG A 8 -13.06 -23.14 0.09
C ARG A 8 -12.99 -21.89 0.96
N ARG A 9 -13.35 -21.98 2.24
CA ARG A 9 -13.16 -20.86 3.18
C ARG A 9 -11.67 -20.52 3.28
N GLY A 10 -11.27 -19.42 2.63
CA GLY A 10 -10.11 -18.60 2.97
C GLY A 10 -8.76 -19.29 3.01
N VAL A 11 -8.39 -20.07 1.99
CA VAL A 11 -6.96 -20.42 1.81
C VAL A 11 -6.25 -19.17 1.30
N ALA A 12 -5.30 -18.67 2.08
CA ALA A 12 -4.52 -17.52 1.70
C ALA A 12 -3.54 -17.88 0.57
N LEU A 13 -3.43 -17.00 -0.43
CA LEU A 13 -2.54 -17.20 -1.58
C LEU A 13 -1.06 -16.85 -1.27
N GLY A 14 -0.86 -16.18 -0.15
CA GLY A 14 0.42 -15.69 0.34
C GLY A 14 0.19 -14.92 1.65
N ALA A 15 1.20 -14.82 2.49
CA ALA A 15 1.13 -14.14 3.77
C ALA A 15 2.18 -13.02 3.85
N ILE A 16 1.88 -11.99 4.65
CA ILE A 16 2.87 -10.99 5.04
C ILE A 16 3.79 -11.63 6.07
N ALA A 17 5.01 -11.96 5.67
CA ALA A 17 6.04 -12.53 6.54
C ALA A 17 6.72 -11.44 7.39
N GLY A 18 6.87 -10.23 6.83
CA GLY A 18 7.41 -9.07 7.54
C GLY A 18 6.84 -7.76 7.00
N LEU A 19 6.63 -6.82 7.90
CA LEU A 19 6.09 -5.49 7.62
C LEU A 19 7.05 -4.43 8.17
N GLY A 20 7.55 -3.58 7.29
CA GLY A 20 8.48 -2.51 7.60
C GLY A 20 7.88 -1.15 7.32
N ILE A 21 8.21 -0.16 8.13
CA ILE A 21 7.86 1.24 7.86
C ILE A 21 9.09 2.13 8.00
N TYR A 22 9.07 3.26 7.32
CA TYR A 22 10.00 4.36 7.54
C TYR A 22 9.26 5.69 7.53
N ARG A 23 9.35 6.40 8.65
CA ARG A 23 8.83 7.77 8.83
C ARG A 23 10.01 8.65 9.22
N PRO A 24 10.58 9.43 8.29
CA PRO A 24 11.68 10.32 8.62
C PRO A 24 11.23 11.39 9.62
N PRO A 25 12.15 11.92 10.45
CA PRO A 25 11.89 13.13 11.22
C PRO A 25 11.45 14.30 10.31
N ALA A 26 10.55 15.14 10.81
CA ALA A 26 9.94 16.22 10.01
C ALA A 26 10.93 17.29 9.54
N ASP A 27 12.09 17.40 10.20
CA ASP A 27 13.15 18.36 9.91
C ASP A 27 14.15 17.87 8.86
N VAL A 28 14.11 16.59 8.46
CA VAL A 28 15.00 16.09 7.40
C VAL A 28 14.60 16.72 6.06
N PRO A 29 15.50 17.42 5.35
CA PRO A 29 15.16 18.05 4.08
C PRO A 29 14.85 17.01 3.00
N GLY A 30 13.84 17.29 2.17
CA GLY A 30 13.59 16.53 0.96
C GLY A 30 14.65 16.81 -0.10
N ALA A 31 14.87 15.85 -1.01
CA ALA A 31 15.81 16.02 -2.10
C ALA A 31 15.44 17.20 -2.99
N ARG A 32 16.39 18.11 -3.24
CA ARG A 32 16.17 19.25 -4.15
C ARG A 32 16.14 18.78 -5.60
N ARG A 33 15.23 19.36 -6.39
CA ARG A 33 15.21 19.19 -7.84
C ARG A 33 16.46 19.87 -8.45
N PRO A 34 17.37 19.12 -9.10
CA PRO A 34 18.54 19.72 -9.74
C PRO A 34 18.14 20.63 -10.92
N SER A 35 18.83 21.74 -11.14
CA SER A 35 18.65 22.65 -12.29
C SER A 35 20.01 23.04 -12.90
N GLY A 36 20.05 23.36 -14.20
CA GLY A 36 21.25 23.88 -14.87
C GLY A 36 21.89 22.95 -15.92
N THR A 37 23.12 23.28 -16.34
CA THR A 37 23.85 22.65 -17.46
C THR A 37 24.64 21.39 -17.10
N ASP A 38 24.74 21.04 -15.81
CA ASP A 38 25.51 19.88 -15.31
C ASP A 38 24.69 18.56 -15.30
N LEU A 39 23.49 18.59 -15.88
CA LEU A 39 22.51 17.49 -15.90
C LEU A 39 22.89 16.38 -16.91
N THR A 40 24.00 15.66 -16.70
CA THR A 40 24.39 14.49 -17.55
C THR A 40 24.37 13.15 -16.79
N GLY A 41 23.57 12.18 -17.28
CA GLY A 41 23.35 10.85 -16.64
C GLY A 41 22.02 10.65 -15.88
N VAL A 42 21.78 9.44 -15.38
CA VAL A 42 20.62 9.14 -14.48
C VAL A 42 21.00 9.40 -13.01
N SER A 43 22.30 9.27 -12.70
CA SER A 43 22.85 9.25 -11.35
C SER A 43 22.70 10.54 -10.55
N TYR A 44 22.40 11.69 -11.18
CA TYR A 44 22.25 12.99 -10.48
C TYR A 44 20.80 13.31 -10.07
N ARG A 45 19.79 12.58 -10.56
CA ARG A 45 18.37 12.89 -10.29
C ARG A 45 17.83 12.24 -9.01
N VAL A 46 18.62 11.39 -8.34
CA VAL A 46 18.18 10.50 -7.26
C VAL A 46 19.24 10.37 -6.15
N GLN A 47 20.08 11.39 -5.92
CA GLN A 47 21.10 11.29 -4.87
C GLN A 47 20.54 11.72 -3.52
N ALA A 48 20.55 10.81 -2.55
CA ALA A 48 20.11 11.05 -1.18
C ALA A 48 21.01 12.03 -0.40
N ASP A 49 22.22 12.34 -0.91
CA ASP A 49 23.09 13.36 -0.34
C ASP A 49 22.52 14.79 -0.48
N GLN A 50 21.50 14.97 -1.32
CA GLN A 50 20.73 16.21 -1.47
C GLN A 50 19.42 16.25 -0.66
N GLY A 51 19.11 15.20 0.11
CA GLY A 51 17.89 15.08 0.91
C GLY A 51 17.13 13.77 0.67
N LEU A 52 16.00 13.58 1.38
CA LEU A 52 15.18 12.38 1.26
C LEU A 52 14.50 12.29 -0.11
N THR A 53 14.66 11.13 -0.76
CA THR A 53 14.02 10.75 -2.03
C THR A 53 13.00 9.64 -1.81
N THR A 54 12.05 9.45 -2.74
CA THR A 54 11.08 8.35 -2.67
C THR A 54 11.77 6.97 -2.67
N PRO A 55 12.79 6.68 -3.51
CA PRO A 55 13.60 5.47 -3.41
C PRO A 55 14.27 5.27 -2.04
N SER A 56 14.84 6.32 -1.43
CA SER A 56 15.49 6.19 -0.12
C SER A 56 14.50 5.86 1.00
N LEU A 57 13.29 6.45 0.93
CA LEU A 57 12.20 6.12 1.85
C LEU A 57 11.79 4.65 1.67
N ALA A 58 11.53 4.26 0.42
CA ALA A 58 11.18 2.91 0.04
C ALA A 58 12.23 1.87 0.48
N ALA A 59 13.52 2.18 0.29
CA ALA A 59 14.63 1.33 0.70
C ALA A 59 14.71 1.19 2.22
N GLY A 60 14.52 2.27 2.99
CA GLY A 60 14.45 2.22 4.45
C GLY A 60 13.35 1.28 4.94
N ALA A 61 12.12 1.45 4.46
CA ALA A 61 10.99 0.59 4.80
C ALA A 61 11.24 -0.88 4.37
N ALA A 62 11.83 -1.09 3.19
CA ALA A 62 12.19 -2.42 2.71
C ALA A 62 13.23 -3.12 3.60
N ARG A 63 14.27 -2.40 4.08
CA ARG A 63 15.24 -2.95 5.05
C ARG A 63 14.55 -3.40 6.33
N ALA A 64 13.62 -2.61 6.84
CA ALA A 64 12.82 -2.98 8.00
C ALA A 64 11.97 -4.24 7.73
N ALA A 65 11.29 -4.31 6.58
CA ALA A 65 10.43 -5.45 6.22
C ALA A 65 11.22 -6.76 6.04
N ILE A 66 12.38 -6.70 5.36
CA ILE A 66 13.29 -7.85 5.17
C ILE A 66 13.80 -8.35 6.52
N ARG A 67 14.22 -7.43 7.41
CA ARG A 67 14.67 -7.79 8.75
C ARG A 67 13.55 -8.43 9.58
N ALA A 68 12.34 -7.89 9.49
CA ALA A 68 11.19 -8.39 10.23
C ALA A 68 10.69 -9.76 9.72
N SER A 69 10.89 -10.07 8.43
CA SER A 69 10.46 -11.34 7.85
C SER A 69 11.44 -12.49 8.08
N GLY A 70 12.72 -12.19 8.30
CA GLY A 70 13.79 -13.19 8.35
C GLY A 70 14.11 -13.83 6.99
N VAL A 71 13.53 -13.33 5.90
CA VAL A 71 13.75 -13.82 4.54
C VAL A 71 15.12 -13.36 4.04
N SER A 72 15.84 -14.24 3.34
CA SER A 72 17.10 -13.88 2.69
C SER A 72 16.86 -12.93 1.52
N ALA A 73 17.72 -11.92 1.37
CA ALA A 73 17.73 -11.07 0.18
C ALA A 73 17.85 -11.87 -1.14
N ALA A 74 18.46 -13.06 -1.11
CA ALA A 74 18.58 -13.96 -2.25
C ALA A 74 17.27 -14.69 -2.62
N ASP A 75 16.26 -14.63 -1.76
CA ASP A 75 14.94 -15.23 -1.98
C ASP A 75 13.93 -14.25 -2.58
N LEU A 76 14.29 -12.96 -2.64
CA LEU A 76 13.48 -11.95 -3.30
C LEU A 76 13.50 -12.15 -4.82
N GLU A 77 12.32 -12.30 -5.41
CA GLU A 77 12.16 -12.57 -6.85
C GLU A 77 11.40 -11.45 -7.57
N LEU A 78 10.72 -10.58 -6.81
CA LEU A 78 10.05 -9.41 -7.36
C LEU A 78 10.05 -8.23 -6.38
N ILE A 79 10.23 -7.02 -6.91
CA ILE A 79 10.05 -5.74 -6.22
C ILE A 79 8.96 -4.96 -6.95
N ILE A 80 7.90 -4.59 -6.25
CA ILE A 80 6.87 -3.70 -6.77
C ILE A 80 6.76 -2.48 -5.87
N VAL A 81 6.93 -1.28 -6.44
CA VAL A 81 6.72 -0.02 -5.73
C VAL A 81 5.43 0.64 -6.22
N GLY A 82 4.47 0.81 -5.33
CA GLY A 82 3.32 1.69 -5.52
C GLY A 82 3.68 3.10 -5.04
N THR A 83 3.68 4.08 -5.94
CA THR A 83 3.98 5.47 -5.62
C THR A 83 3.29 6.41 -6.60
N THR A 84 2.88 7.57 -6.12
CA THR A 84 2.44 8.70 -6.96
C THR A 84 3.54 9.75 -7.15
N THR A 85 4.67 9.59 -6.47
CA THR A 85 5.74 10.58 -6.37
C THR A 85 7.12 9.99 -6.71
N PRO A 86 7.28 9.35 -7.89
CA PRO A 86 8.59 8.85 -8.30
C PRO A 86 9.54 10.01 -8.60
N ASP A 87 10.78 9.96 -8.09
CA ASP A 87 11.80 10.99 -8.35
C ASP A 87 12.13 11.13 -9.86
N VAL A 88 12.06 10.03 -10.60
CA VAL A 88 12.27 9.97 -12.05
C VAL A 88 11.28 9.00 -12.69
N LEU A 89 10.91 9.26 -13.94
CA LEU A 89 10.05 8.34 -14.69
C LEU A 89 10.79 7.07 -15.15
N TRP A 90 12.10 7.17 -15.38
CA TRP A 90 12.98 6.03 -15.63
C TRP A 90 14.40 6.31 -15.12
N PRO A 91 15.11 5.28 -14.60
CA PRO A 91 14.61 3.94 -14.27
C PRO A 91 13.55 3.99 -13.17
N SER A 92 12.78 2.92 -12.99
CA SER A 92 11.71 2.87 -11.98
C SER A 92 12.26 3.03 -10.56
N THR A 93 11.41 3.51 -9.65
CA THR A 93 11.67 3.57 -8.20
C THR A 93 12.09 2.21 -7.67
N ALA A 94 11.43 1.14 -8.12
CA ALA A 94 11.79 -0.24 -7.77
C ALA A 94 13.22 -0.62 -8.18
N CYS A 95 13.68 -0.21 -9.37
CA CYS A 95 15.08 -0.44 -9.80
C CYS A 95 16.09 0.35 -8.96
N LEU A 96 15.72 1.57 -8.54
CA LEU A 96 16.54 2.38 -7.65
C LEU A 96 16.63 1.74 -6.26
N VAL A 97 15.51 1.24 -5.72
CA VAL A 97 15.47 0.46 -4.47
C VAL A 97 16.33 -0.81 -4.58
N GLN A 98 16.24 -1.57 -5.66
CA GLN A 98 17.09 -2.75 -5.90
C GLN A 98 18.58 -2.41 -5.79
N THR A 99 18.97 -1.31 -6.43
CA THR A 99 20.35 -0.81 -6.42
C THR A 99 20.79 -0.38 -5.01
N GLU A 100 19.95 0.38 -4.32
CA GLU A 100 20.25 0.89 -2.97
C GLU A 100 20.34 -0.22 -1.91
N LEU A 101 19.51 -1.25 -2.04
CA LEU A 101 19.54 -2.44 -1.20
C LEU A 101 20.67 -3.41 -1.57
N LYS A 102 21.36 -3.18 -2.70
CA LYS A 102 22.40 -4.07 -3.26
C LYS A 102 21.89 -5.50 -3.47
N LEU A 103 20.66 -5.62 -3.96
CA LEU A 103 20.04 -6.91 -4.25
C LEU A 103 20.64 -7.54 -5.53
N PRO A 104 20.56 -8.87 -5.70
CA PRO A 104 20.84 -9.51 -6.99
C PRO A 104 19.84 -9.04 -8.06
N MET A 105 19.96 -9.55 -9.29
CA MET A 105 19.00 -9.25 -10.35
C MET A 105 17.61 -9.76 -9.98
N VAL A 106 16.72 -8.84 -9.61
CA VAL A 106 15.33 -9.11 -9.20
C VAL A 106 14.39 -8.34 -10.13
N GLY A 107 13.29 -8.97 -10.58
CA GLY A 107 12.26 -8.27 -11.36
C GLY A 107 11.79 -7.03 -10.59
N SER A 108 11.82 -5.85 -11.21
CA SER A 108 11.58 -4.59 -10.50
C SER A 108 10.79 -3.62 -11.36
N PHE A 109 9.62 -3.20 -10.90
CA PHE A 109 8.80 -2.20 -11.59
C PHE A 109 7.93 -1.41 -10.62
N ASP A 110 7.53 -0.22 -11.07
CA ASP A 110 6.58 0.61 -10.35
C ASP A 110 5.17 0.28 -10.83
N LEU A 111 4.17 0.39 -9.95
CA LEU A 111 2.77 0.37 -10.30
C LEU A 111 2.15 1.70 -9.92
N TYR A 112 1.65 2.42 -10.92
CA TYR A 112 0.96 3.69 -10.73
C TYR A 112 -0.55 3.50 -10.90
N ALA A 113 -1.29 3.75 -9.82
CA ALA A 113 -2.75 3.79 -9.77
C ALA A 113 -3.23 4.83 -8.73
N ALA A 114 -2.61 6.01 -8.75
CA ALA A 114 -2.87 7.09 -7.79
C ALA A 114 -2.77 6.58 -6.32
N GLU A 115 -3.66 6.99 -5.42
CA GLU A 115 -3.68 6.58 -4.01
C GLU A 115 -3.89 5.06 -3.83
N THR A 116 -4.43 4.37 -4.85
CA THR A 116 -4.65 2.91 -4.82
C THR A 116 -3.42 2.09 -5.23
N SER A 117 -2.31 2.73 -5.59
CA SER A 117 -1.10 2.09 -6.13
C SER A 117 -0.62 0.91 -5.31
N LEU A 118 -0.57 1.03 -3.98
CA LEU A 118 -0.12 -0.04 -3.10
C LEU A 118 -1.04 -1.26 -3.11
N LEU A 119 -2.37 -1.07 -3.06
CA LEU A 119 -3.31 -2.20 -3.04
C LEU A 119 -3.46 -2.83 -4.44
N ALA A 120 -3.33 -2.04 -5.51
CA ALA A 120 -3.21 -2.57 -6.87
C ALA A 120 -1.91 -3.38 -7.04
N ALA A 121 -0.80 -2.90 -6.49
CA ALA A 121 0.47 -3.64 -6.44
C ALA A 121 0.35 -4.92 -5.61
N LEU A 122 -0.39 -4.92 -4.51
CA LEU A 122 -0.70 -6.13 -3.74
C LEU A 122 -1.47 -7.17 -4.57
N ASN A 123 -2.42 -6.75 -5.43
CA ASN A 123 -3.13 -7.65 -6.34
C ASN A 123 -2.19 -8.35 -7.33
N VAL A 124 -1.16 -7.66 -7.81
CA VAL A 124 -0.14 -8.26 -8.68
C VAL A 124 0.81 -9.17 -7.88
N ALA A 125 1.30 -8.67 -6.75
CA ALA A 125 2.27 -9.37 -5.90
C ALA A 125 1.73 -10.71 -5.37
N ILE A 126 0.46 -10.76 -4.98
CA ILE A 126 -0.15 -12.00 -4.48
C ILE A 126 -0.32 -13.06 -5.58
N ARG A 127 -0.55 -12.65 -6.84
CA ARG A 127 -0.59 -13.57 -7.99
C ARG A 127 0.80 -14.13 -8.30
N TYR A 128 1.83 -13.32 -8.15
CA TYR A 128 3.22 -13.75 -8.29
C TYR A 128 3.60 -14.76 -7.19
N THR A 129 3.20 -14.49 -5.96
CA THR A 129 3.37 -15.40 -4.82
C THR A 129 2.64 -16.73 -5.06
N ALA A 130 1.39 -16.67 -5.51
CA ALA A 130 0.59 -17.86 -5.85
C ALA A 130 1.17 -18.67 -7.02
N ALA A 131 1.91 -18.02 -7.93
CA ALA A 131 2.61 -18.68 -9.03
C ALA A 131 3.92 -19.38 -8.59
N GLY A 132 4.27 -19.30 -7.31
CA GLY A 132 5.42 -20.01 -6.73
C GLY A 132 6.63 -19.13 -6.41
N ALA A 133 6.49 -17.80 -6.46
CA ALA A 133 7.59 -16.92 -6.07
C ALA A 133 7.95 -17.10 -4.59
N ARG A 134 9.24 -17.22 -4.28
CA ARG A 134 9.74 -17.48 -2.91
C ARG A 134 9.47 -16.30 -1.97
N ALA A 135 9.75 -15.08 -2.45
CA ALA A 135 9.38 -13.86 -1.77
C ALA A 135 9.18 -12.69 -2.73
N VAL A 136 8.20 -11.84 -2.42
CA VAL A 136 7.93 -10.58 -3.14
C VAL A 136 8.04 -9.42 -2.17
N LEU A 137 8.81 -8.40 -2.54
CA LEU A 137 8.91 -7.14 -1.83
C LEU A 137 7.90 -6.15 -2.43
N LEU A 138 6.85 -5.86 -1.66
CA LEU A 138 5.82 -4.88 -1.99
C LEU A 138 6.09 -3.60 -1.19
N ILE A 139 6.11 -2.43 -1.83
CA ILE A 139 6.38 -1.16 -1.16
C ILE A 139 5.33 -0.12 -1.57
N GLY A 140 4.82 0.64 -0.62
CA GLY A 140 4.10 1.90 -0.83
C GLY A 140 4.98 3.04 -0.33
N ALA A 141 5.30 4.01 -1.17
CA ALA A 141 6.21 5.10 -0.80
C ALA A 141 5.75 6.43 -1.38
N GLU A 142 5.79 7.48 -0.55
CA GLU A 142 5.42 8.83 -0.96
C GLU A 142 6.37 9.87 -0.38
N SER A 143 6.69 10.87 -1.20
CA SER A 143 7.46 12.05 -0.83
C SER A 143 6.79 13.30 -1.40
N ASP A 144 6.90 14.42 -0.68
CA ASP A 144 6.41 15.73 -1.10
C ASP A 144 7.26 16.40 -2.20
N ASN A 145 8.38 15.78 -2.59
CA ASN A 145 9.35 16.34 -3.53
C ASN A 145 8.83 16.53 -4.97
N GLN A 146 7.74 15.84 -5.36
CA GLN A 146 7.17 15.89 -6.72
C GLN A 146 5.72 16.38 -6.77
N LEU A 147 5.07 16.61 -5.61
CA LEU A 147 3.69 17.07 -5.59
C LEU A 147 3.65 18.59 -5.77
N VAL A 148 3.08 19.03 -6.89
CA VAL A 148 2.84 20.44 -7.17
C VAL A 148 1.52 20.83 -6.54
N ASP A 149 1.51 21.85 -5.70
CA ASP A 149 0.26 22.47 -5.22
C ASP A 149 -0.52 23.01 -6.44
N LEU A 150 -1.61 22.33 -6.79
CA LEU A 150 -2.48 22.83 -7.87
C LEU A 150 -3.24 24.08 -7.38
N PRO A 151 -3.53 25.06 -8.27
CA PRO A 151 -4.31 26.23 -7.88
C PRO A 151 -5.64 25.84 -7.23
N GLY A 152 -5.84 26.20 -5.96
CA GLY A 152 -7.04 25.87 -5.19
C GLY A 152 -6.92 24.64 -4.28
N GLN A 153 -5.84 23.87 -4.37
CA GLN A 153 -5.44 22.94 -3.31
C GLN A 153 -4.81 23.77 -2.20
N GLY A 154 -5.58 24.10 -1.16
CA GLY A 154 -5.01 24.69 0.06
C GLY A 154 -3.92 23.76 0.58
N GLY A 155 -2.75 24.31 0.94
CA GLY A 155 -1.50 23.58 1.22
C GLY A 155 -1.64 22.42 2.20
N ALA A 156 -2.11 21.29 1.72
CA ALA A 156 -2.09 20.04 2.45
C ALA A 156 -0.63 19.67 2.57
N VAL A 157 -0.15 19.55 3.81
CA VAL A 157 1.23 19.12 4.08
C VAL A 157 1.36 17.69 3.59
N HIS A 158 1.91 17.51 2.39
CA HIS A 158 2.23 16.21 1.84
C HIS A 158 3.22 15.49 2.78
N GLY A 159 2.88 14.27 3.17
CA GLY A 159 3.66 13.51 4.13
C GLY A 159 4.75 12.72 3.43
N ARG A 160 5.84 12.49 4.16
CA ARG A 160 6.95 11.63 3.71
C ARG A 160 6.89 10.33 4.48
N ALA A 161 6.66 9.22 3.81
CA ALA A 161 6.79 7.90 4.42
C ALA A 161 6.92 6.82 3.37
N ALA A 162 7.41 5.67 3.81
CA ALA A 162 7.24 4.43 3.09
C ALA A 162 6.83 3.30 4.03
N ALA A 163 6.14 2.32 3.48
CA ALA A 163 5.83 1.07 4.13
C ALA A 163 6.04 -0.09 3.15
N ALA A 164 6.61 -1.19 3.63
CA ALA A 164 6.97 -2.33 2.81
C ALA A 164 6.51 -3.63 3.46
N ALA A 165 6.07 -4.59 2.65
CA ALA A 165 5.72 -5.93 3.07
C ALA A 165 6.52 -6.96 2.29
N ILE A 166 7.02 -7.99 2.99
CA ILE A 166 7.52 -9.21 2.37
C ILE A 166 6.37 -10.20 2.31
N LEU A 167 5.98 -10.57 1.09
CA LEU A 167 4.99 -11.61 0.84
C LEU A 167 5.68 -12.93 0.55
N THR A 168 5.26 -13.99 1.22
CA THR A 168 5.75 -15.36 0.97
C THR A 168 4.57 -16.30 0.74
N PRO A 169 4.77 -17.43 0.05
CA PRO A 169 3.75 -18.48 -0.03
C PRO A 169 3.31 -18.93 1.36
N THR A 170 2.02 -19.23 1.50
CA THR A 170 1.45 -19.82 2.72
C THR A 170 0.51 -20.95 2.33
N GLY A 171 0.48 -22.02 3.12
CA GLY A 171 -0.47 -23.12 2.96
C GLY A 171 -1.63 -23.05 3.96
N GLY A 172 -1.71 -21.99 4.75
CA GLY A 172 -2.66 -21.85 5.86
C GLY A 172 -3.83 -20.91 5.58
N GLU A 173 -4.64 -20.72 6.61
CA GLU A 173 -5.80 -19.83 6.58
C GLU A 173 -5.43 -18.35 6.83
N SER A 174 -4.18 -18.06 7.19
CA SER A 174 -3.66 -16.72 7.45
C SER A 174 -2.87 -16.18 6.26
N GLY A 175 -3.10 -14.91 5.93
CA GLY A 175 -2.51 -14.22 4.79
C GLY A 175 -3.54 -13.43 4.00
N VAL A 176 -3.21 -13.09 2.76
CA VAL A 176 -4.09 -12.36 1.84
C VAL A 176 -5.14 -13.34 1.28
N LEU A 177 -6.40 -13.10 1.61
CA LEU A 177 -7.54 -13.93 1.24
C LEU A 177 -8.08 -13.54 -0.14
N SER A 178 -8.14 -12.24 -0.41
CA SER A 178 -8.59 -11.71 -1.70
C SER A 178 -8.14 -10.26 -1.86
N THR A 179 -8.09 -9.84 -3.12
CA THR A 179 -7.81 -8.45 -3.50
C THR A 179 -8.68 -8.06 -4.69
N MET A 180 -9.06 -6.80 -4.75
CA MET A 180 -9.82 -6.21 -5.84
C MET A 180 -9.27 -4.81 -6.12
N ALA A 181 -9.09 -4.46 -7.38
CA ALA A 181 -8.70 -3.12 -7.80
C ALA A 181 -9.48 -2.76 -9.06
N GLY A 182 -9.88 -1.50 -9.18
CA GLY A 182 -10.68 -1.01 -10.29
C GLY A 182 -10.65 0.51 -10.40
N GLY A 183 -11.33 1.02 -11.41
CA GLY A 183 -11.47 2.44 -11.64
C GLY A 183 -12.46 2.72 -12.76
N ALA A 184 -12.71 4.00 -13.02
CA ALA A 184 -13.61 4.45 -14.07
C ALA A 184 -12.95 5.51 -14.94
N ALA A 185 -13.25 5.50 -16.24
CA ALA A 185 -12.69 6.46 -17.20
C ALA A 185 -13.34 7.86 -17.13
N ARG A 186 -14.42 8.05 -16.35
CA ARG A 186 -15.11 9.33 -16.13
C ARG A 186 -15.92 9.31 -14.82
N PRO A 187 -15.85 10.33 -13.96
CA PRO A 187 -17.00 10.74 -13.18
C PRO A 187 -17.90 11.61 -14.07
N GLU A 188 -19.19 11.30 -14.20
CA GLU A 188 -20.15 12.20 -14.86
C GLU A 188 -20.43 13.41 -13.96
N GLY A 189 -19.62 14.47 -14.03
CA GLY A 189 -19.89 15.76 -13.38
C GLY A 189 -18.80 16.26 -12.42
N ASN A 190 -19.09 17.41 -11.79
CA ASN A 190 -18.23 18.07 -10.80
C ASN A 190 -18.28 17.35 -9.43
N GLY A 191 -17.22 17.52 -8.62
CA GLY A 191 -17.12 17.17 -7.18
C GLY A 191 -17.99 15.99 -6.71
N ASP A 192 -19.22 16.28 -6.30
CA ASP A 192 -20.25 15.32 -5.87
C ASP A 192 -20.38 14.07 -6.77
N ALA A 193 -20.23 14.22 -8.08
CA ALA A 193 -20.27 13.09 -9.01
C ALA A 193 -19.07 12.15 -8.86
N GLN A 194 -17.89 12.70 -8.60
CA GLN A 194 -16.68 11.93 -8.33
C GLN A 194 -16.81 11.21 -6.99
N ASP A 195 -17.29 11.88 -5.95
CA ASP A 195 -17.52 11.27 -4.64
C ASP A 195 -18.52 10.12 -4.70
N ARG A 196 -19.63 10.29 -5.44
CA ARG A 196 -20.60 9.21 -5.69
C ARG A 196 -19.97 8.04 -6.44
N THR A 197 -19.10 8.31 -7.42
CA THR A 197 -18.41 7.29 -8.19
C THR A 197 -17.44 6.50 -7.31
N LEU A 198 -16.64 7.19 -6.49
CA LEU A 198 -15.72 6.58 -5.52
C LEU A 198 -16.48 5.74 -4.50
N LEU A 199 -17.55 6.28 -3.91
CA LEU A 199 -18.37 5.59 -2.91
C LEU A 199 -18.99 4.31 -3.48
N ARG A 200 -19.53 4.37 -4.71
CA ARG A 200 -20.06 3.21 -5.42
C ARG A 200 -18.97 2.19 -5.70
N GLY A 201 -17.85 2.62 -6.28
CA GLY A 201 -16.73 1.76 -6.63
C GLY A 201 -16.14 1.04 -5.41
N LEU A 202 -15.97 1.75 -4.29
CA LEU A 202 -15.54 1.16 -3.02
C LEU A 202 -16.54 0.13 -2.49
N THR A 203 -17.83 0.40 -2.57
CA THR A 203 -18.87 -0.52 -2.11
C THR A 203 -18.87 -1.80 -2.95
N GLU A 204 -18.80 -1.67 -4.27
CA GLU A 204 -18.73 -2.81 -5.20
C GLU A 204 -17.42 -3.60 -5.01
N GLY A 205 -16.28 -2.89 -4.95
CA GLY A 205 -14.96 -3.50 -4.78
C GLY A 205 -14.79 -4.24 -3.45
N ALA A 206 -15.26 -3.65 -2.35
CA ALA A 206 -15.27 -4.30 -1.04
C ALA A 206 -16.18 -5.53 -1.03
N SER A 207 -17.39 -5.41 -1.59
CA SER A 207 -18.34 -6.53 -1.65
C SER A 207 -17.78 -7.70 -2.46
N GLU A 208 -17.17 -7.42 -3.61
CA GLU A 208 -16.56 -8.44 -4.47
C GLU A 208 -15.32 -9.07 -3.83
N CYS A 209 -14.51 -8.26 -3.13
CA CYS A 209 -13.36 -8.73 -2.36
C CYS A 209 -13.81 -9.72 -1.27
N LEU A 210 -14.84 -9.36 -0.48
CA LEU A 210 -15.40 -10.24 0.55
C LEU A 210 -16.06 -11.49 -0.03
N ARG A 211 -16.81 -11.34 -1.13
CA ARG A 211 -17.41 -12.48 -1.86
C ARG A 211 -16.35 -13.47 -2.32
N THR A 212 -15.22 -12.98 -2.85
CA THR A 212 -14.09 -13.81 -3.28
C THR A 212 -13.42 -14.51 -2.10
N ALA A 213 -13.30 -13.83 -0.95
CA ALA A 213 -12.81 -14.42 0.29
C ALA A 213 -13.80 -15.38 0.97
N CYS A 214 -15.04 -15.49 0.45
CA CYS A 214 -16.15 -16.21 1.07
C CYS A 214 -16.47 -15.72 2.50
N LEU A 215 -16.41 -14.41 2.69
CA LEU A 215 -16.67 -13.73 3.96
C LEU A 215 -17.78 -12.68 3.83
N THR A 216 -18.31 -12.28 4.97
CA THR A 216 -19.28 -11.19 5.12
C THR A 216 -18.68 -10.04 5.93
N MET A 217 -19.28 -8.84 5.84
CA MET A 217 -18.80 -7.67 6.60
C MET A 217 -18.87 -7.87 8.13
N SER A 218 -19.75 -8.74 8.63
CA SER A 218 -19.81 -9.09 10.06
C SER A 218 -18.62 -9.93 10.52
N GLU A 219 -17.90 -10.58 9.60
CA GLU A 219 -16.70 -11.38 9.89
C GLU A 219 -15.41 -10.55 9.78
N ILE A 220 -15.51 -9.25 9.50
CA ILE A 220 -14.37 -8.33 9.46
C ILE A 220 -14.21 -7.64 10.82
N ASP A 221 -13.06 -7.87 11.44
CA ASP A 221 -12.72 -7.36 12.76
C ASP A 221 -12.25 -5.90 12.71
N LEU A 222 -11.48 -5.54 11.66
CA LEU A 222 -10.93 -4.20 11.48
C LEU A 222 -10.96 -3.77 10.01
N VAL A 223 -11.47 -2.59 9.73
CA VAL A 223 -11.36 -1.91 8.43
C VAL A 223 -10.31 -0.81 8.53
N ILE A 224 -9.30 -0.84 7.67
CA ILE A 224 -8.35 0.26 7.49
C ILE A 224 -8.82 1.06 6.27
N GLY A 225 -9.33 2.27 6.50
CA GLY A 225 -9.92 3.10 5.46
C GLY A 225 -8.89 3.88 4.64
N GLU A 226 -9.35 4.44 3.52
CA GLU A 226 -8.63 5.46 2.76
C GLU A 226 -8.47 6.72 3.63
N GLN A 227 -7.23 7.14 3.83
CA GLN A 227 -6.90 8.18 4.82
C GLN A 227 -6.98 9.58 4.22
N SER A 228 -6.80 9.72 2.90
CA SER A 228 -6.83 11.02 2.20
C SER A 228 -8.26 11.52 1.92
N ALA A 229 -9.26 10.63 1.93
CA ALA A 229 -10.66 10.93 1.67
C ALA A 229 -11.59 10.50 2.84
N PRO A 230 -11.43 11.11 4.04
CA PRO A 230 -12.13 10.65 5.23
C PRO A 230 -13.66 10.77 5.14
N GLU A 231 -14.20 11.77 4.44
CA GLU A 231 -15.64 11.92 4.25
C GLU A 231 -16.26 10.78 3.44
N ILE A 232 -15.56 10.33 2.39
CA ILE A 232 -15.97 9.17 1.59
C ILE A 232 -15.93 7.90 2.45
N MET A 233 -14.90 7.73 3.28
CA MET A 233 -14.82 6.58 4.20
C MET A 233 -15.89 6.59 5.27
N ARG A 234 -16.23 7.76 5.83
CA ARG A 234 -17.33 7.88 6.79
C ARG A 234 -18.67 7.52 6.13
N ALA A 235 -18.93 8.02 4.93
CA ALA A 235 -20.12 7.66 4.16
C ALA A 235 -20.19 6.15 3.86
N TRP A 236 -19.09 5.57 3.38
CA TRP A 236 -18.97 4.13 3.11
C TRP A 236 -19.22 3.30 4.37
N SER A 237 -18.61 3.67 5.51
CA SER A 237 -18.75 2.92 6.76
C SER A 237 -20.19 2.86 7.26
N LYS A 238 -20.95 3.95 7.10
CA LYS A 238 -22.37 4.00 7.43
C LYS A 238 -23.20 3.09 6.53
N LEU A 239 -22.93 3.10 5.23
CA LEU A 239 -23.60 2.22 4.26
C LEU A 239 -23.27 0.74 4.50
N ALA A 240 -22.03 0.43 4.86
CA ALA A 240 -21.55 -0.92 5.12
C ALA A 240 -21.90 -1.46 6.53
N GLY A 241 -22.49 -0.64 7.41
CA GLY A 241 -22.78 -1.02 8.79
C GLY A 241 -21.53 -1.25 9.65
N VAL A 242 -20.43 -0.59 9.34
CA VAL A 242 -19.16 -0.67 10.08
C VAL A 242 -19.17 0.38 11.19
N SER A 243 -18.99 -0.07 12.43
CA SER A 243 -18.90 0.82 13.59
C SER A 243 -17.58 1.58 13.60
N SER A 244 -17.57 2.78 14.20
CA SER A 244 -16.33 3.58 14.34
C SER A 244 -15.21 2.84 15.06
N SER A 245 -15.52 1.98 16.03
CA SER A 245 -14.54 1.13 16.73
C SER A 245 -13.82 0.13 15.80
N ARG A 246 -14.51 -0.35 14.76
CA ARG A 246 -13.97 -1.25 13.75
C ARG A 246 -13.35 -0.52 12.56
N LEU A 247 -13.41 0.80 12.52
CA LEU A 247 -12.79 1.61 11.46
C LEU A 247 -11.50 2.27 11.99
N LEU A 248 -10.39 2.06 11.29
CA LEU A 248 -9.16 2.82 11.46
C LEU A 248 -9.13 3.89 10.37
N LEU A 249 -9.43 5.12 10.79
CA LEU A 249 -9.44 6.33 9.97
C LEU A 249 -8.91 7.48 10.82
N GLU A 250 -7.65 7.84 10.59
CA GLU A 250 -6.88 8.86 11.34
C GLU A 250 -6.21 9.78 10.30
N PRO A 251 -6.97 10.61 9.57
CA PRO A 251 -6.45 11.44 8.48
C PRO A 251 -5.37 12.42 8.95
N GLU A 252 -5.41 12.87 10.20
CA GLU A 252 -4.39 13.73 10.81
C GLU A 252 -3.02 13.04 10.90
N ARG A 253 -3.02 11.70 10.95
CA ARG A 253 -1.81 10.88 11.06
C ARG A 253 -1.35 10.32 9.72
N TYR A 254 -2.28 9.91 8.86
CA TYR A 254 -1.96 9.15 7.65
C TYR A 254 -2.44 9.78 6.35
N GLY A 255 -3.30 10.81 6.39
CA GLY A 255 -4.01 11.30 5.20
C GLY A 255 -3.08 11.79 4.08
N ALA A 256 -1.93 12.34 4.45
CA ALA A 256 -0.95 12.84 3.51
C ALA A 256 0.09 11.80 3.04
N LEU A 257 -0.05 10.53 3.45
CA LEU A 257 0.89 9.45 3.11
C LEU A 257 0.50 8.67 1.83
N LEU A 258 -0.65 8.99 1.21
CA LEU A 258 -1.17 8.38 -0.02
C LEU A 258 -0.89 6.86 -0.11
N ALA A 259 -0.11 6.40 -1.09
CA ALA A 259 0.17 4.97 -1.29
C ALA A 259 0.93 4.31 -0.12
N ALA A 260 1.62 5.05 0.74
CA ALA A 260 2.26 4.51 1.93
C ALA A 260 1.26 4.28 3.09
N ALA A 261 0.10 4.95 3.08
CA ALA A 261 -0.84 4.94 4.20
C ALA A 261 -1.37 3.55 4.58
N PRO A 262 -1.83 2.67 3.65
CA PRO A 262 -2.48 1.41 4.02
C PRO A 262 -1.58 0.46 4.82
N LEU A 263 -0.33 0.23 4.37
CA LEU A 263 0.62 -0.61 5.11
C LEU A 263 1.16 0.09 6.38
N THR A 264 1.27 1.42 6.36
CA THR A 264 1.65 2.20 7.54
C THR A 264 0.62 2.07 8.67
N ALA A 265 -0.67 2.19 8.33
CA ALA A 265 -1.77 2.00 9.27
C ALA A 265 -1.90 0.54 9.72
N LEU A 266 -1.66 -0.43 8.83
CA LEU A 266 -1.62 -1.85 9.19
C LEU A 266 -0.53 -2.13 10.22
N HIS A 267 0.68 -1.59 10.01
CA HIS A 267 1.79 -1.72 10.94
C HIS A 267 1.42 -1.19 12.33
N ASP A 268 0.85 0.02 12.39
CA ASP A 268 0.49 0.64 13.65
C ASP A 268 -0.68 -0.07 14.34
N ALA A 269 -1.64 -0.62 13.58
CA ALA A 269 -2.72 -1.43 14.12
C ALA A 269 -2.18 -2.70 14.82
N VAL A 270 -1.17 -3.34 14.25
CA VAL A 270 -0.49 -4.49 14.89
C VAL A 270 0.30 -4.02 16.12
N LYS A 271 1.11 -2.97 15.98
CA LYS A 271 1.94 -2.41 17.07
C LYS A 271 1.12 -2.01 18.30
N THR A 272 -0.08 -1.47 18.09
CA THR A 272 -0.99 -1.01 19.16
C THR A 272 -1.96 -2.08 19.66
N GLY A 273 -1.95 -3.28 19.06
CA GLY A 273 -2.86 -4.37 19.43
C GLY A 273 -4.30 -4.22 18.94
N ARG A 274 -4.60 -3.21 18.08
CA ARG A 274 -5.89 -3.10 17.36
C ARG A 274 -6.08 -4.22 16.34
N LEU A 275 -5.00 -4.79 15.83
CA LEU A 275 -5.00 -5.99 14.99
C LEU A 275 -4.12 -7.06 15.63
N GLN A 276 -4.70 -8.25 15.84
CA GLN A 276 -4.06 -9.39 16.49
C GLN A 276 -4.07 -10.61 15.57
N ASN A 277 -3.27 -11.62 15.89
CA ASN A 277 -3.19 -12.84 15.09
C ASN A 277 -4.56 -13.52 14.99
N GLY A 278 -4.91 -13.94 13.77
CA GLY A 278 -6.19 -14.56 13.45
C GLY A 278 -7.32 -13.57 13.13
N MET A 279 -7.17 -12.28 13.47
CA MET A 279 -8.15 -11.26 13.08
C MET A 279 -8.14 -11.05 11.57
N THR A 280 -9.33 -10.81 11.01
CA THR A 280 -9.53 -10.49 9.60
C THR A 280 -9.69 -8.99 9.42
N THR A 281 -8.89 -8.42 8.53
CA THR A 281 -8.92 -6.99 8.22
C THR A 281 -9.19 -6.74 6.74
N LEU A 282 -9.92 -5.65 6.49
CA LEU A 282 -10.20 -5.13 5.15
C LEU A 282 -9.48 -3.79 4.99
N LEU A 283 -8.53 -3.74 4.06
CA LEU A 283 -7.88 -2.49 3.66
C LEU A 283 -8.63 -1.92 2.48
N LEU A 284 -8.92 -0.63 2.52
CA LEU A 284 -9.58 0.11 1.45
C LEU A 284 -8.69 1.28 1.03
N ALA A 285 -8.60 1.49 -0.28
CA ALA A 285 -7.97 2.67 -0.86
C ALA A 285 -8.88 3.24 -1.94
N ALA A 286 -8.88 4.56 -2.08
CA ALA A 286 -9.65 5.27 -3.09
C ALA A 286 -8.96 6.57 -3.45
N GLY A 287 -9.05 6.97 -4.71
CA GLY A 287 -8.26 8.11 -5.14
C GLY A 287 -8.57 8.61 -6.53
N SER A 288 -7.69 9.48 -6.99
CA SER A 288 -7.77 10.16 -8.28
C SER A 288 -7.78 9.16 -9.44
N GLY A 289 -8.45 9.55 -10.54
CA GLY A 289 -8.75 8.67 -11.68
C GLY A 289 -10.20 8.81 -12.17
N PRO A 290 -11.22 8.38 -11.39
CA PRO A 290 -11.15 7.80 -10.04
C PRO A 290 -10.76 6.31 -10.02
N THR A 291 -10.05 5.90 -8.97
CA THR A 291 -9.65 4.51 -8.71
C THR A 291 -10.06 4.06 -7.31
N TRP A 292 -10.27 2.76 -7.12
CA TRP A 292 -10.53 2.15 -5.82
C TRP A 292 -9.92 0.75 -5.74
N ALA A 293 -9.55 0.35 -4.54
CA ALA A 293 -9.03 -0.98 -4.26
C ALA A 293 -9.43 -1.46 -2.87
N ALA A 294 -9.54 -2.78 -2.74
CA ALA A 294 -9.84 -3.48 -1.50
C ALA A 294 -8.93 -4.70 -1.36
N ALA A 295 -8.43 -4.96 -0.15
CA ALA A 295 -7.69 -6.17 0.17
C ALA A 295 -8.22 -6.76 1.46
N CYS A 296 -8.63 -8.03 1.42
CA CYS A 296 -9.04 -8.78 2.60
C CYS A 296 -7.90 -9.71 3.01
N LEU A 297 -7.46 -9.60 4.25
CA LEU A 297 -6.38 -10.43 4.78
C LEU A 297 -6.69 -10.87 6.21
N ARG A 298 -6.23 -12.07 6.55
CA ARG A 298 -6.20 -12.57 7.92
C ARG A 298 -4.80 -12.45 8.46
N TRP A 299 -4.63 -11.72 9.56
CA TRP A 299 -3.30 -11.43 10.09
C TRP A 299 -2.66 -12.69 10.68
N GLY A 300 -1.51 -13.09 10.12
CA GLY A 300 -0.80 -14.32 10.49
C GLY A 300 0.30 -14.15 11.53
N GLY A 301 0.51 -12.94 12.05
CA GLY A 301 1.60 -12.66 12.99
C GLY A 301 2.97 -12.48 12.35
N GLY A 302 3.03 -11.95 11.14
CA GLY A 302 4.29 -11.53 10.53
C GLY A 302 5.03 -10.51 11.39
N GLY A 303 6.36 -10.52 11.35
CA GLY A 303 7.16 -9.57 12.12
C GLY A 303 6.88 -8.13 11.69
N ILE A 304 7.01 -7.18 12.62
CA ILE A 304 6.92 -5.74 12.31
C ILE A 304 8.22 -5.04 12.72
N ALA A 305 8.66 -4.05 11.94
CA ALA A 305 9.82 -3.22 12.27
C ALA A 305 9.69 -1.80 11.73
N GLU A 306 10.38 -0.87 12.39
CA GLU A 306 10.53 0.52 11.97
C GLU A 306 12.01 0.76 11.63
N TRP A 307 12.27 1.54 10.57
CA TRP A 307 13.62 1.92 10.12
C TRP A 307 14.10 3.20 10.79
#